data_AF-A0A940BVD9-F1
#
_entry.id   AF-A0A940BVD9-F1
#
_cell.length_a   1.000
_cell.length_b   1.000
_cell.length_c   1.000
_cell.angle_alpha   90.00
_cell.angle_beta   90.00
_cell.angle_gamma   90.00
#
_symmetry.space_group_name_H-M   'P 1'
#
loop_
_entity.id
_entity.type
_entity.pdbx_description
1 polymer ?
#
loop_
_entity_poly.entity_id
_entity_poly.type
_entity_poly.pdbx_seq_one_letter_code
_entity_poly.pdbx_strand_id
1 'polypeptide(L)'
;MTVGAIIGLSFLTIVVVIAVGAVCVYYKKARIVSVIAGVIILAAAWSIGVWYFNGTEAGKRAIKTQQSNFGGGIERRITVYDVEGDVIATYEGRFDIEYDNDRILFDDEEGLRHIIYYPTGNVIVDELAK
;
A
#
# COMPACT_ATOMS: atom_id res chain seq x y z
N MET A 1 6.99 -0.08 3.28
CA MET A 1 6.36 1.24 3.54
C MET A 1 5.69 1.72 2.27
N THR A 2 4.61 2.50 2.36
CA THR A 2 3.96 3.10 1.19
C THR A 2 4.79 4.26 0.60
N VAL A 3 4.65 4.58 -0.69
CA VAL A 3 5.33 5.71 -1.34
C VAL A 3 4.91 7.02 -0.69
N GLY A 4 3.63 7.19 -0.37
CA GLY A 4 3.15 8.36 0.37
C GLY A 4 3.86 8.53 1.72
N ALA A 5 4.08 7.43 2.47
CA ALA A 5 4.81 7.48 3.72
C ALA A 5 6.31 7.77 3.53
N ILE A 6 6.94 7.26 2.48
CA ILE A 6 8.34 7.55 2.15
C ILE A 6 8.51 9.02 1.79
N ILE A 7 7.61 9.58 0.99
CA ILE A 7 7.61 11.01 0.64
C ILE A 7 7.44 11.86 1.90
N GLY A 8 6.47 11.52 2.76
CA GLY A 8 6.23 12.23 4.01
C GLY A 8 7.44 12.21 4.95
N LEU A 9 8.06 11.04 5.15
CA LEU A 9 9.28 10.93 5.97
C LEU A 9 10.46 11.68 5.35
N SER A 10 10.60 11.68 4.03
CA SER A 10 11.67 12.39 3.33
C SER A 10 11.50 13.91 3.45
N PHE A 11 10.27 14.41 3.46
CA PHE A 11 10.02 15.81 3.73
C PHE A 11 10.37 16.16 5.20
N LEU A 12 9.97 15.31 6.15
CA LEU A 12 10.33 15.47 7.56
C LEU A 12 11.85 15.48 7.76
N THR A 13 12.60 14.62 7.06
CA THR A 13 14.06 14.58 7.19
C THR A 13 14.70 15.89 6.73
N ILE A 14 14.25 16.45 5.61
CA ILE A 14 14.73 17.74 5.11
C ILE A 14 14.46 18.85 6.13
N VAL A 15 13.25 18.91 6.71
CA VAL A 15 12.89 19.91 7.72
C VAL A 15 13.79 19.80 8.95
N VAL A 16 14.02 18.60 9.46
CA VAL A 16 14.89 18.36 10.62
C VAL A 16 16.34 18.76 10.31
N VAL A 17 16.85 18.42 9.13
CA VAL A 17 18.21 18.78 8.71
C VAL A 17 18.37 20.31 8.61
N ILE A 18 17.39 21.02 8.04
CA ILE A 18 17.41 22.49 7.96
C ILE A 18 17.37 23.10 9.36
N ALA A 19 16.49 22.61 10.24
CA ALA A 19 16.37 23.10 11.61
C ALA A 19 17.67 22.89 12.40
N VAL A 20 18.26 21.69 12.33
CA VAL A 20 19.55 21.38 12.96
C VAL A 20 20.66 22.25 12.36
N GLY A 21 20.69 22.44 11.04
CA GLY A 21 21.63 23.31 10.35
C GLY A 21 21.56 24.76 10.84
N ALA A 22 20.34 25.31 10.97
CA ALA A 22 20.12 26.64 11.52
C ALA A 22 20.64 26.74 12.97
N VAL A 23 20.31 25.78 13.83
CA VAL A 23 20.80 25.75 15.22
C VAL A 23 22.33 25.69 15.27
N CYS A 24 22.97 24.93 14.38
CA CYS A 24 24.43 24.85 14.29
C CYS A 24 25.08 26.19 13.91
N VAL A 25 24.42 27.01 13.09
CA VAL A 25 24.90 28.34 12.67
C VAL A 25 24.73 29.37 13.79
N TYR A 26 23.54 29.44 14.39
CA TYR A 26 23.21 30.46 15.40
C TYR A 26 23.80 30.14 16.79
N TYR A 27 23.81 28.87 17.21
CA TYR A 27 24.19 28.45 18.55
C TYR A 27 25.40 27.51 18.55
N LYS A 28 26.61 28.07 18.40
CA LYS A 28 27.87 27.31 18.33
C LYS A 28 28.07 26.30 19.48
N LYS A 29 27.64 26.65 20.70
CA LYS A 29 27.75 25.77 21.89
C LYS A 29 26.78 24.58 21.84
N ALA A 30 25.66 24.70 21.13
CA ALA A 30 24.63 23.65 21.04
C ALA A 30 24.83 22.71 19.84
N ARG A 31 25.81 22.98 18.97
CA ARG A 31 26.05 22.27 17.69
C ARG A 31 26.08 20.75 17.83
N ILE A 32 26.87 20.23 18.77
CA ILE A 32 27.03 18.78 18.94
C ILE A 32 25.72 18.16 19.43
N VAL A 33 25.08 18.79 20.42
CA VAL A 33 23.82 18.30 21.00
C VAL A 33 22.69 18.31 19.97
N SER A 34 22.58 19.36 19.16
CA SER A 34 21.53 19.47 18.12
C SER A 34 21.71 18.43 17.02
N VAL A 35 22.95 18.11 16.63
CA VAL A 35 23.22 17.05 15.65
C VAL A 35 22.84 15.68 16.21
N ILE A 36 23.24 15.36 17.45
CA ILE A 36 22.89 14.09 18.09
C ILE A 36 21.36 13.95 18.22
N ALA A 37 20.69 14.99 18.71
CA ALA A 37 19.23 15.00 18.84
C ALA A 37 18.55 14.81 17.48
N GLY A 38 19.01 15.52 16.43
CA GLY A 38 18.50 15.36 15.08
C GLY A 38 18.62 13.93 14.55
N VAL A 39 19.79 13.31 14.72
CA VAL A 39 20.01 11.92 14.30
C VAL A 39 19.08 10.95 15.05
N ILE A 40 18.91 11.11 16.36
CA ILE A 40 18.01 10.26 17.15
C ILE A 40 16.56 10.42 16.69
N ILE A 41 16.10 11.64 16.47
CA ILE A 41 14.74 11.92 15.99
C ILE A 41 14.49 11.24 14.64
N LEU A 42 15.44 11.37 13.71
CA LEU A 42 15.32 10.73 12.39
C LEU A 42 15.34 9.22 12.50
N ALA A 43 16.26 8.64 13.27
CA ALA A 43 16.33 7.19 13.49
C ALA A 43 15.00 6.67 14.06
N ALA A 44 14.46 7.31 15.09
CA ALA A 44 13.18 6.93 15.68
C ALA A 44 12.02 7.03 14.68
N ALA A 45 11.93 8.13 13.92
CA ALA A 45 10.87 8.32 12.93
C ALA A 45 10.88 7.23 11.85
N TRP A 46 12.07 6.89 11.33
CA TRP A 46 12.22 5.81 10.34
C TRP A 46 11.93 4.43 10.94
N SER A 47 12.41 4.14 12.15
CA SER A 47 12.13 2.87 12.83
C SER A 47 10.64 2.66 13.12
N ILE A 48 9.95 3.71 13.57
CA ILE A 48 8.49 3.66 13.81
C ILE A 48 7.75 3.44 12.49
N GLY A 49 8.15 4.12 11.41
CA GLY A 49 7.58 3.92 10.09
C GLY A 49 7.72 2.47 9.62
N VAL A 50 8.93 1.91 9.69
CA VAL A 50 9.19 0.51 9.32
C VAL A 50 8.37 -0.45 10.17
N TRP A 51 8.32 -0.23 11.50
CA TRP A 51 7.54 -1.06 12.41
C TRP A 51 6.04 -1.03 12.09
N TYR A 52 5.46 0.15 11.84
CA TYR A 52 4.04 0.26 11.51
C TYR A 52 3.68 -0.51 10.24
N PHE A 53 4.48 -0.34 9.18
CA PHE A 53 4.18 -0.92 7.88
C PHE A 53 4.45 -2.44 7.78
N ASN A 54 5.40 -2.96 8.55
CA ASN A 54 5.75 -4.38 8.53
C ASN A 54 5.13 -5.17 9.70
N GLY A 55 4.89 -4.52 10.83
CA GLY A 55 4.42 -5.12 12.08
C GLY A 55 2.91 -5.07 12.30
N THR A 56 2.16 -4.32 11.48
CA THR A 56 0.69 -4.23 11.59
C THR A 56 0.00 -4.75 10.33
N GLU A 57 -1.14 -5.43 10.50
CA GLU A 57 -1.95 -5.90 9.36
C GLU A 57 -2.53 -4.75 8.54
N ALA A 58 -2.83 -3.62 9.19
CA ALA A 58 -3.24 -2.40 8.49
C ALA A 58 -2.12 -1.86 7.57
N GLY A 59 -0.88 -1.84 8.07
CA GLY A 59 0.30 -1.43 7.30
C GLY A 59 0.56 -2.34 6.10
N LYS A 60 0.46 -3.65 6.28
CA LYS A 60 0.59 -4.63 5.18
C LYS A 60 -0.50 -4.43 4.11
N ARG A 61 -1.77 -4.22 4.52
CA ARG A 61 -2.87 -3.90 3.59
C ARG A 61 -2.63 -2.62 2.82
N ALA A 62 -2.10 -1.58 3.47
CA ALA A 62 -1.76 -0.32 2.81
C ALA A 62 -0.68 -0.51 1.73
N ILE A 63 0.34 -1.35 1.99
CA ILE A 63 1.35 -1.71 1.00
C ILE A 63 0.71 -2.46 -0.18
N LYS A 64 -0.12 -3.48 0.08
CA LYS A 64 -0.81 -4.25 -0.98
C LYS A 64 -1.70 -3.38 -1.86
N THR A 65 -2.50 -2.50 -1.24
CA THR A 65 -3.37 -1.56 -1.96
C THR A 65 -2.54 -0.71 -2.91
N GLN A 66 -1.42 -0.20 -2.41
CA GLN A 66 -0.53 0.58 -3.25
C GLN A 66 0.12 -0.25 -4.37
N GLN A 67 0.54 -1.48 -4.09
CA GLN A 67 1.07 -2.38 -5.12
C GLN A 67 0.03 -2.65 -6.22
N SER A 68 -1.25 -2.82 -5.87
CA SER A 68 -2.36 -2.90 -6.83
C SER A 68 -2.42 -1.64 -7.69
N ASN A 69 -2.49 -0.47 -7.07
CA ASN A 69 -2.67 0.81 -7.77
C ASN A 69 -1.51 1.16 -8.73
N PHE A 70 -0.26 0.89 -8.34
CA PHE A 70 0.90 1.15 -9.21
C PHE A 70 1.16 0.03 -10.22
N GLY A 71 0.78 -1.20 -9.87
CA GLY A 71 1.08 -2.39 -10.64
C GLY A 71 0.00 -2.77 -11.64
N GLY A 72 -1.12 -2.03 -11.72
CA GLY A 72 -2.28 -2.38 -12.53
C GLY A 72 -3.03 -3.62 -11.99
N GLY A 73 -3.05 -3.80 -10.67
CA GLY A 73 -3.60 -4.98 -10.01
C GLY A 73 -2.55 -5.85 -9.30
N ILE A 74 -3.03 -6.92 -8.68
CA ILE A 74 -2.19 -7.99 -8.11
C ILE A 74 -2.65 -9.36 -8.65
N GLU A 75 -1.76 -10.34 -8.57
CA GLU A 75 -2.02 -11.70 -9.05
C GLU A 75 -3.15 -12.36 -8.26
N ARG A 76 -4.22 -12.72 -8.96
CA ARG A 76 -5.42 -13.31 -8.36
C ARG A 76 -6.01 -14.39 -9.24
N ARG A 77 -6.70 -15.33 -8.61
CA ARG A 77 -7.65 -16.24 -9.24
C ARG A 77 -9.06 -15.80 -8.88
N ILE A 78 -9.86 -15.49 -9.88
CA ILE A 78 -11.28 -15.18 -9.72
C ILE A 78 -12.06 -16.40 -10.17
N THR A 79 -12.80 -17.03 -9.27
CA THR A 79 -13.68 -18.15 -9.59
C THR A 79 -15.12 -17.71 -9.42
N VAL A 80 -15.89 -17.82 -10.50
CA VAL A 80 -17.30 -17.44 -10.56
C VAL A 80 -18.14 -18.70 -10.46
N TYR A 81 -19.08 -18.71 -9.54
CA TYR A 81 -19.99 -19.81 -9.28
C TYR A 81 -21.43 -19.39 -9.59
N ASP A 82 -22.23 -20.34 -10.05
CA ASP A 82 -23.67 -20.16 -10.11
C ASP A 82 -24.31 -20.23 -8.72
N VAL A 83 -25.64 -20.15 -8.71
CA VAL A 83 -26.44 -20.21 -7.47
C VAL A 83 -26.46 -21.60 -6.84
N GLU A 84 -26.13 -22.66 -7.60
CA GLU A 84 -26.07 -24.05 -7.15
C GLU A 84 -24.67 -24.39 -6.59
N GLY A 85 -23.67 -23.54 -6.85
CA GLY A 85 -22.29 -23.69 -6.42
C GLY A 85 -21.39 -24.31 -7.47
N ASP A 86 -21.85 -24.45 -8.72
CA ASP A 86 -21.06 -24.95 -9.83
C ASP A 86 -20.22 -23.83 -10.45
N VAL A 87 -18.99 -24.17 -10.87
CA VAL A 87 -18.06 -23.19 -11.46
C VAL A 87 -18.53 -22.83 -12.87
N ILE A 88 -18.82 -21.55 -13.09
CA ILE A 88 -19.16 -20.98 -14.40
C ILE A 88 -17.89 -20.59 -15.15
N ALA A 89 -16.95 -19.94 -14.46
CA ALA A 89 -15.74 -19.40 -15.06
C ALA A 89 -14.62 -19.24 -14.04
N THR A 90 -13.38 -19.36 -14.51
CA THR A 90 -12.18 -19.07 -13.73
C THR A 90 -11.26 -18.16 -14.52
N TYR A 91 -10.80 -17.09 -13.88
CA TYR A 91 -9.85 -16.14 -14.43
C TYR A 91 -8.59 -16.16 -13.55
N GLU A 92 -7.42 -16.22 -14.18
CA GLU A 92 -6.14 -16.10 -13.50
C GLU A 92 -5.34 -14.99 -14.18
N GLY A 93 -4.65 -14.20 -13.37
CA GLY A 93 -3.83 -13.11 -13.87
C GLY A 93 -3.78 -11.95 -12.88
N ARG A 94 -3.24 -10.84 -13.36
CA ARG A 94 -3.19 -9.61 -12.59
C ARG A 94 -4.47 -8.79 -12.79
N PHE A 95 -5.26 -8.69 -11.74
CA PHE A 95 -6.54 -7.96 -11.78
C PHE A 95 -6.57 -6.83 -10.75
N ASP A 96 -7.14 -5.69 -11.14
CA ASP A 96 -7.68 -4.71 -10.21
C ASP A 96 -9.19 -4.93 -10.13
N ILE A 97 -9.72 -5.01 -8.90
CA ILE A 97 -11.10 -5.43 -8.65
C ILE A 97 -11.83 -4.30 -7.94
N GLU A 98 -12.92 -3.87 -8.55
CA GLU A 98 -13.86 -2.93 -7.97
C GLU A 98 -15.18 -3.64 -7.70
N TYR A 99 -15.80 -3.31 -6.57
CA TYR A 99 -17.08 -3.90 -6.17
C TYR A 99 -17.93 -2.83 -5.49
N ASP A 100 -19.23 -2.87 -5.77
CA ASP A 100 -20.25 -2.04 -5.14
C ASP A 100 -21.39 -2.93 -4.60
N ASN A 101 -22.57 -2.37 -4.31
CA ASN A 101 -23.69 -3.13 -3.76
C ASN A 101 -24.39 -4.01 -4.80
N ASP A 102 -24.18 -3.77 -6.09
CA ASP A 102 -24.93 -4.36 -7.19
C ASP A 102 -24.06 -5.24 -8.09
N ARG A 103 -22.72 -5.04 -8.08
CA ARG A 103 -21.82 -5.77 -8.97
C ARG A 103 -20.36 -5.82 -8.50
N ILE A 104 -19.64 -6.76 -9.10
CA ILE A 104 -18.18 -6.85 -9.13
C ILE A 104 -17.74 -6.59 -10.56
N LEU A 105 -16.72 -5.76 -10.76
CA LEU A 105 -16.08 -5.55 -12.05
C LEU A 105 -14.56 -5.66 -11.95
N PHE A 106 -13.96 -6.20 -12.98
CA PHE A 106 -12.51 -6.29 -13.12
C PHE A 106 -12.13 -6.28 -14.60
N ASP A 107 -10.96 -5.72 -14.88
CA ASP A 107 -10.38 -5.72 -16.21
C ASP A 107 -9.30 -6.82 -16.27
N ASP A 108 -9.32 -7.65 -17.31
CA ASP A 108 -8.31 -8.71 -17.50
C ASP A 108 -7.01 -8.20 -18.13
N GLU A 109 -6.04 -9.08 -18.32
CA GLU A 109 -4.74 -8.72 -18.91
C GLU A 109 -4.84 -8.30 -20.38
N GLU A 110 -5.92 -8.67 -21.07
CA GLU A 110 -6.23 -8.21 -22.44
C GLU A 110 -6.93 -6.83 -22.44
N GLY A 111 -7.24 -6.30 -21.25
CA GLY A 111 -7.97 -5.04 -21.07
C GLY A 111 -9.47 -5.17 -21.30
N LEU A 112 -10.01 -6.39 -21.32
CA LEU A 112 -11.45 -6.63 -21.43
C LEU A 112 -12.10 -6.55 -20.05
N ARG A 113 -13.25 -5.88 -20.00
CA ARG A 113 -14.01 -5.66 -18.76
C ARG A 113 -15.01 -6.78 -18.53
N HIS A 114 -14.94 -7.39 -17.36
CA HIS A 114 -15.92 -8.34 -16.86
C HIS A 114 -16.79 -7.67 -15.80
N ILE A 115 -18.11 -7.87 -15.85
CA ILE A 115 -19.07 -7.33 -14.88
C ILE A 115 -20.00 -8.45 -14.43
N ILE A 116 -20.03 -8.70 -13.12
CA ILE A 116 -20.86 -9.73 -12.50
C ILE A 116 -21.85 -9.03 -11.57
N TYR A 117 -23.16 -9.15 -11.85
CA TYR A 117 -24.22 -8.52 -11.05
C TYR A 117 -24.72 -9.46 -9.94
N TYR A 118 -24.87 -8.95 -8.72
CA TYR A 118 -25.60 -9.65 -7.65
C TYR A 118 -27.10 -9.72 -8.01
N PRO A 119 -27.84 -10.82 -7.73
CA PRO A 119 -27.53 -12.04 -6.96
C PRO A 119 -27.24 -13.26 -7.87
N THR A 120 -26.83 -13.04 -9.11
CA THR A 120 -26.81 -14.10 -10.14
C THR A 120 -25.73 -15.16 -9.94
N GLY A 121 -24.82 -14.97 -8.99
CA GLY A 121 -23.77 -15.92 -8.66
C GLY A 121 -22.97 -15.52 -7.42
N ASN A 122 -22.14 -16.45 -6.95
CA ASN A 122 -21.14 -16.21 -5.91
C ASN A 122 -19.77 -16.04 -6.58
N VAL A 123 -18.96 -15.09 -6.12
CA VAL A 123 -17.61 -14.86 -6.67
C VAL A 123 -16.58 -15.02 -5.56
N ILE A 124 -15.61 -15.89 -5.76
CA ILE A 124 -14.45 -16.06 -4.88
C ILE A 124 -13.24 -15.44 -5.57
N VAL A 125 -12.52 -14.60 -4.83
CA VAL A 125 -11.31 -13.93 -5.27
C VAL A 125 -10.16 -14.35 -4.36
N ASP A 126 -9.27 -15.17 -4.90
CA ASP A 126 -8.09 -15.65 -4.20
C ASP A 126 -6.86 -14.89 -4.68
N GLU A 127 -6.04 -14.39 -3.76
CA GLU A 127 -4.70 -13.90 -4.11
C GLU A 127 -3.76 -15.09 -4.37
N LEU A 128 -3.02 -15.05 -5.47
CA LEU A 128 -2.04 -16.09 -5.81
C LEU A 128 -0.66 -15.70 -5.27
N ALA A 129 0.03 -16.67 -4.67
CA ALA A 129 1.44 -16.52 -4.33
C ALA A 129 2.27 -16.54 -5.62
N LYS A 130 3.18 -15.59 -5.77
CA LYS A 130 4.15 -15.58 -6.87
C LYS A 130 5.34 -16.47 -6.56
#